data_AF-A0A0E3Q032-F1
#
_entry.id   AF-A0A0E3Q032-F1
#
_cell.length_a   1.000
_cell.length_b   1.000
_cell.length_c   1.000
_cell.angle_alpha   90.00
_cell.angle_beta   90.00
_cell.angle_gamma   90.00
#
_symmetry.space_group_name_H-M   'P 1'
#
loop_
_entity.id
_entity.type
_entity.pdbx_description
1 polymer ?
#
loop_
_entity_poly.entity_id
_entity_poly.type
_entity_poly.pdbx_seq_one_letter_code
_entity_poly.pdbx_strand_id
1 'polypeptide(L)'
;MIILIAVMLLFLPLITDPLNSSGYRGNEKSESFGVESICLGDSIVYERPFFFIGLPFIIIALGGIFSKYESIFSIAYESGTTLVLYHGVCFVLKDDKLSIRGKWYRGKRLGIQGNVVVADRIENLSSGLVFSRK
;
A
#
# COMPACT_ATOMS: atom_id res chain seq x y z
N MET A 1 41.53 -11.12 -7.10
CA MET A 1 40.79 -10.96 -5.82
C MET A 1 40.29 -9.54 -5.59
N ILE A 2 41.15 -8.50 -5.71
CA ILE A 2 40.77 -7.10 -5.43
C ILE A 2 39.61 -6.60 -6.32
N ILE A 3 39.59 -6.98 -7.61
CA ILE A 3 38.51 -6.61 -8.54
C ILE A 3 37.17 -7.24 -8.15
N LEU A 4 37.18 -8.49 -7.64
CA LEU A 4 35.96 -9.19 -7.22
C LEU A 4 35.35 -8.56 -5.95
N ILE A 5 36.22 -8.10 -5.03
CA ILE A 5 35.82 -7.42 -3.80
C ILE A 5 35.30 -6.00 -4.12
N ALA A 6 35.93 -5.29 -5.05
CA ALA A 6 35.48 -3.97 -5.50
C ALA A 6 34.11 -4.04 -6.22
N VAL A 7 33.88 -5.10 -7.00
CA VAL A 7 32.59 -5.36 -7.64
C VAL A 7 31.52 -5.72 -6.60
N MET A 8 31.82 -6.56 -5.61
CA MET A 8 30.88 -6.82 -4.50
C MET A 8 30.56 -5.57 -3.66
N LEU A 9 31.52 -4.66 -3.44
CA LEU A 9 31.32 -3.41 -2.72
C LEU A 9 30.49 -2.38 -3.50
N LEU A 10 30.52 -2.40 -4.84
CA LEU A 10 29.64 -1.59 -5.69
C LEU A 10 28.19 -2.07 -5.70
N PHE A 11 27.93 -3.36 -5.41
CA PHE A 11 26.58 -3.93 -5.33
C PHE A 11 26.01 -3.99 -3.90
N LEU A 12 26.82 -3.70 -2.89
CA LEU A 12 26.39 -3.68 -1.49
C LEU A 12 25.29 -2.63 -1.14
N PRO A 13 25.11 -1.48 -1.83
CA PRO A 13 24.02 -0.57 -1.48
C PRO A 13 22.67 -0.88 -2.18
N LEU A 14 22.59 -1.89 -3.06
CA LEU A 14 21.43 -2.08 -3.94
C LEU A 14 20.45 -3.18 -3.50
N ILE A 15 20.39 -3.47 -2.20
CA ILE A 15 19.26 -4.18 -1.57
C ILE A 15 18.35 -3.16 -0.87
N THR A 16 18.09 -2.05 -1.53
CA THR A 16 17.03 -1.13 -1.12
C THR A 16 15.97 -1.20 -2.20
N ASP A 17 14.91 -1.97 -1.91
CA ASP A 17 13.72 -1.97 -2.74
C ASP A 17 13.24 -0.50 -2.82
N PRO A 18 13.13 0.10 -4.02
CA PRO A 18 12.80 1.52 -4.19
C PRO A 18 11.38 1.84 -3.67
N LEU A 19 10.60 0.81 -3.31
CA LEU A 19 9.30 0.87 -2.67
C LEU A 19 9.27 0.18 -1.28
N ASN A 20 10.44 -0.19 -0.73
CA ASN A 20 10.57 -0.74 0.62
C ASN A 20 10.24 0.39 1.61
N SER A 21 9.00 0.40 2.08
CA SER A 21 8.51 1.39 3.03
C SER A 21 9.16 1.28 4.42
N SER A 22 10.12 0.37 4.63
CA SER A 22 10.87 0.27 5.89
C SER A 22 11.99 1.30 6.01
N GLY A 23 12.49 1.86 4.90
CA GLY A 23 13.61 2.81 4.88
C GLY A 23 13.22 4.29 4.91
N TYR A 24 11.97 4.64 4.60
CA TYR A 24 11.57 6.04 4.46
C TYR A 24 10.75 6.50 5.66
N ARG A 25 11.48 6.79 6.76
CA ARG A 25 11.04 7.77 7.77
C ARG A 25 11.01 9.15 7.13
N GLY A 26 10.05 9.36 6.21
CA GLY A 26 9.62 10.68 5.84
C GLY A 26 9.05 11.33 7.09
N ASN A 27 9.75 12.33 7.61
CA ASN A 27 9.41 13.11 8.79
C ASN A 27 8.21 14.05 8.51
N GLU A 28 7.24 13.59 7.72
CA GLU A 28 5.96 14.26 7.53
C GLU A 28 5.05 13.73 8.65
N LYS A 29 4.64 14.62 9.57
CA LYS A 29 3.60 14.32 10.55
C LYS A 29 2.36 13.88 9.77
N SER A 30 2.17 12.58 9.64
CA SER A 30 0.99 12.00 9.01
C SER A 30 -0.15 12.25 9.98
N GLU A 31 -1.06 13.15 9.60
CA GLU A 31 -2.28 13.37 10.35
C GLU A 31 -3.04 12.05 10.46
N SER A 32 -3.30 11.63 11.69
CA SER A 32 -4.08 10.44 11.98
C SER A 32 -5.49 10.64 11.43
N PHE A 33 -5.94 9.68 10.64
CA PHE A 33 -7.29 9.65 10.10
C PHE A 33 -8.09 8.58 10.82
N GLY A 34 -9.28 8.94 11.29
CA GLY A 34 -10.21 8.05 11.97
C GLY A 34 -11.63 8.53 11.71
N VAL A 35 -12.39 7.81 10.88
CA VAL A 35 -13.76 8.23 10.53
C VAL A 35 -14.67 7.04 10.26
N GLU A 36 -15.95 7.21 10.58
CA GLU A 36 -17.01 6.38 10.00
C GLU A 36 -17.44 6.98 8.66
N SER A 37 -17.44 6.18 7.60
CA SER A 37 -17.76 6.62 6.24
C SER A 37 -18.61 5.59 5.50
N ILE A 38 -19.14 6.00 4.35
CA ILE A 38 -19.84 5.11 3.41
C ILE A 38 -18.90 4.80 2.25
N CYS A 39 -18.80 3.53 1.90
CA CYS A 39 -18.08 3.07 0.72
C CYS A 39 -18.84 3.49 -0.55
N LEU A 40 -18.14 4.13 -1.49
CA LEU A 40 -18.75 4.65 -2.72
C LEU A 40 -18.67 3.69 -3.91
N GLY A 41 -17.88 2.63 -3.79
CA GLY A 41 -17.70 1.61 -4.83
C GLY A 41 -16.99 0.39 -4.29
N ASP A 42 -17.14 -0.73 -4.98
CA ASP A 42 -16.56 -2.01 -4.57
C ASP A 42 -15.02 -1.94 -4.49
N SER A 43 -14.45 -2.69 -3.57
CA SER A 43 -13.00 -2.83 -3.45
C SER A 43 -12.39 -3.47 -4.69
N ILE A 44 -11.36 -2.84 -5.25
CA ILE A 44 -10.51 -3.41 -6.28
C ILE A 44 -9.26 -3.96 -5.60
N VAL A 45 -9.05 -5.27 -5.73
CA VAL A 45 -7.85 -5.96 -5.23
C VAL A 45 -6.89 -6.19 -6.39
N TYR A 46 -5.65 -5.76 -6.23
CA TYR A 46 -4.61 -5.98 -7.24
C TYR A 46 -3.33 -6.49 -6.59
N GLU A 47 -2.55 -7.23 -7.36
CA GLU A 47 -1.22 -7.65 -6.97
C GLU A 47 -0.24 -6.49 -7.13
N ARG A 48 0.49 -6.15 -6.07
CA ARG A 48 1.49 -5.11 -6.12
C ARG A 48 2.66 -5.59 -6.98
N PRO A 49 3.04 -4.89 -8.06
CA PRO A 49 4.18 -5.29 -8.86
C PRO A 49 5.45 -5.14 -8.03
N PHE A 50 6.20 -6.24 -7.88
CA PHE A 50 7.52 -6.24 -7.27
C PHE A 50 8.57 -6.25 -8.38
N PHE A 51 9.22 -5.12 -8.62
CA PHE A 51 10.33 -5.05 -9.57
C PHE A 51 11.65 -5.25 -8.83
N PHE A 52 12.31 -6.39 -9.05
CA PHE A 52 13.70 -6.60 -8.66
C PHE A 52 14.61 -6.13 -9.80
N ILE A 53 15.45 -5.13 -9.57
CA ILE A 53 16.55 -4.80 -10.49
C ILE A 53 17.78 -5.58 -10.01
N GLY A 54 17.96 -6.78 -10.57
CA GLY A 54 19.11 -7.64 -10.30
C GLY A 54 19.27 -8.69 -11.40
N LEU A 55 20.27 -8.51 -12.25
CA LEU A 55 20.76 -9.41 -13.31
C LEU A 55 19.71 -9.91 -14.35
N PRO A 56 19.88 -9.63 -15.67
CA PRO A 56 18.87 -9.88 -16.71
C PRO A 56 18.56 -11.36 -17.01
N PHE A 57 19.16 -12.32 -16.31
CA PHE A 57 19.04 -13.75 -16.62
C PHE A 57 18.12 -14.55 -15.69
N ILE A 58 17.56 -13.95 -14.65
CA ILE A 58 16.61 -14.63 -13.72
C ILE A 58 15.29 -13.85 -13.64
N ILE A 59 14.79 -13.38 -14.79
CA ILE A 59 13.41 -12.87 -14.89
C ILE A 59 12.51 -14.06 -15.20
N ILE A 60 12.48 -15.04 -14.29
CA ILE A 60 11.28 -15.83 -14.11
C ILE A 60 10.53 -15.06 -13.05
N ALA A 61 9.60 -14.22 -13.50
CA ALA A 61 8.52 -13.71 -12.67
C ALA A 61 7.66 -14.93 -12.26
N LEU A 62 8.20 -15.76 -11.37
CA LEU A 62 7.43 -16.63 -10.53
C LEU A 62 6.59 -15.67 -9.71
N GLY A 63 5.32 -15.50 -10.12
CA GLY A 63 4.25 -15.03 -9.26
C GLY A 63 4.30 -15.89 -8.01
N GLY A 64 5.06 -15.44 -7.04
CA GLY A 64 5.40 -16.20 -5.86
C GLY A 64 4.18 -16.25 -4.97
N ILE A 65 4.03 -17.34 -4.23
CA ILE A 65 3.04 -17.60 -3.17
C ILE A 65 3.05 -16.54 -2.03
N PHE A 66 3.81 -15.45 -2.19
CA PHE A 66 3.99 -14.30 -1.30
C PHE A 66 3.64 -12.95 -1.95
N SER A 67 2.77 -12.94 -2.97
CA SER A 67 2.21 -11.72 -3.59
C SER A 67 1.69 -10.74 -2.53
N LYS A 68 2.21 -9.51 -2.52
CA LYS A 68 1.67 -8.44 -1.67
C LYS A 68 0.45 -7.85 -2.38
N TYR A 69 -0.75 -8.20 -1.94
CA TYR A 69 -1.99 -7.62 -2.45
C TYR A 69 -2.23 -6.24 -1.85
N GLU A 70 -2.88 -5.37 -2.62
CA GLU A 70 -3.40 -4.10 -2.17
C GLU A 70 -4.87 -3.97 -2.59
N SER A 71 -5.67 -3.38 -1.71
CA SER A 71 -7.07 -3.09 -1.96
C SER A 71 -7.28 -1.59 -2.01
N ILE A 72 -7.97 -1.11 -3.05
CA ILE A 72 -8.34 0.30 -3.23
C ILE A 72 -9.85 0.41 -3.35
N PHE A 73 -10.41 1.41 -2.68
CA PHE A 73 -11.81 1.82 -2.82
C PHE A 73 -11.96 3.30 -2.48
N SER A 74 -13.10 3.88 -2.84
CA SER A 74 -13.43 5.27 -2.53
C SER A 74 -14.44 5.36 -1.40
N ILE A 75 -14.33 6.41 -0.58
CA ILE A 75 -15.25 6.70 0.53
C ILE A 75 -15.78 8.14 0.45
N ALA A 76 -16.98 8.35 0.99
CA ALA A 76 -17.48 9.68 1.32
C ALA A 76 -16.90 10.14 2.67
N TYR A 77 -16.44 11.38 2.75
CA TYR A 77 -16.01 12.00 4.00
C TYR A 77 -16.41 13.49 4.01
N GLU A 78 -16.24 14.17 5.15
CA GLU A 78 -16.84 15.50 5.38
C GLU A 78 -16.54 16.56 4.30
N SER A 79 -15.37 16.52 3.64
CA SER A 79 -15.01 17.47 2.56
C SER A 79 -15.11 16.88 1.14
N GLY A 80 -15.85 15.78 0.98
CA GLY A 80 -16.19 15.22 -0.33
C GLY A 80 -15.89 13.73 -0.41
N THR A 81 -15.03 13.35 -1.34
CA THR A 81 -14.68 11.95 -1.60
C THR A 81 -13.19 11.74 -1.54
N THR A 82 -12.74 10.64 -0.96
CA THR A 82 -11.31 10.28 -0.96
C THR A 82 -11.11 8.80 -1.28
N LEU A 83 -9.89 8.46 -1.63
CA LEU A 83 -9.46 7.09 -1.90
C LEU A 83 -8.80 6.51 -0.66
N VAL A 84 -9.09 5.24 -0.41
CA VAL A 84 -8.49 4.44 0.67
C VAL A 84 -7.64 3.36 0.03
N LEU A 85 -6.39 3.25 0.51
CA LEU A 85 -5.46 2.20 0.17
C LEU A 85 -5.24 1.31 1.40
N TYR A 86 -5.47 0.02 1.24
CA TYR A 86 -5.17 -0.98 2.25
C TYR A 86 -4.13 -1.97 1.73
N HIS A 87 -3.04 -2.16 2.48
CA HIS A 87 -2.00 -3.12 2.14
C HIS A 87 -2.40 -4.53 2.58
N GLY A 88 -3.26 -5.15 1.79
CA GLY A 88 -3.74 -6.50 1.94
C GLY A 88 -4.99 -6.72 1.11
N VAL A 89 -5.63 -7.87 1.28
CA VAL A 89 -6.95 -8.14 0.72
C VAL A 89 -8.00 -7.61 1.69
N CYS A 90 -8.86 -6.70 1.22
CA CYS A 90 -9.96 -6.11 1.96
C CYS A 90 -11.16 -6.07 1.03
N PHE A 91 -12.19 -6.84 1.37
CA PHE A 91 -13.44 -6.90 0.62
C PHE A 91 -14.46 -5.97 1.25
N VAL A 92 -14.80 -4.91 0.53
CA VAL A 92 -15.90 -4.00 0.86
C VAL A 92 -16.75 -3.80 -0.38
N LEU A 93 -18.06 -3.69 -0.18
CA LEU A 93 -19.02 -3.44 -1.24
C LEU A 93 -19.44 -1.98 -1.21
N LYS A 94 -19.93 -1.49 -2.35
CA LYS A 94 -20.61 -0.21 -2.43
C LYS A 94 -21.72 -0.13 -1.36
N ASP A 95 -21.84 1.05 -0.77
CA ASP A 95 -22.81 1.40 0.27
C ASP A 95 -22.56 0.73 1.64
N ASP A 96 -21.46 -0.02 1.81
CA ASP A 96 -21.03 -0.50 3.12
C ASP A 96 -20.69 0.66 4.06
N LYS A 97 -21.12 0.56 5.31
CA LYS A 97 -20.71 1.47 6.37
C LYS A 97 -19.39 1.00 6.94
N LEU A 98 -18.37 1.85 6.91
CA LEU A 98 -17.00 1.50 7.29
C LEU A 98 -16.51 2.39 8.43
N SER A 99 -15.79 1.82 9.39
CA SER A 99 -14.95 2.53 10.35
C SER A 99 -13.50 2.35 9.96
N ILE A 100 -12.86 3.46 9.56
CA ILE A 100 -11.53 3.43 8.96
C ILE A 100 -10.56 4.18 9.87
N ARG A 101 -9.44 3.53 10.17
CA ARG A 101 -8.28 4.15 10.79
C ARG A 101 -7.11 4.08 9.83
N GLY A 102 -6.35 5.16 9.78
CA GLY A 102 -5.25 5.31 8.85
C GLY A 102 -4.50 6.61 9.01
N LYS A 103 -3.79 6.95 7.95
CA LYS A 103 -2.99 8.16 7.82
C LYS A 103 -3.16 8.76 6.44
N TRP A 104 -3.18 10.09 6.38
CA TRP A 104 -3.13 10.79 5.11
C TRP A 104 -1.75 10.69 4.46
N TYR A 105 -1.75 10.42 3.15
CA TYR A 105 -0.56 10.42 2.31
C TYR A 105 -0.82 11.19 1.02
N ARG A 106 0.22 11.84 0.49
CA ARG A 106 0.20 12.40 -0.86
C ARG A 106 0.24 11.27 -1.88
N GLY A 107 -0.86 11.07 -2.60
CA GLY A 107 -1.04 10.00 -3.59
C GLY A 107 -0.04 10.04 -4.73
N LYS A 108 0.56 11.20 -5.05
CA LYS A 108 1.56 11.33 -6.13
C LYS A 108 2.74 10.36 -5.96
N ARG A 109 3.12 10.03 -4.72
CA ARG A 109 4.19 9.05 -4.42
C ARG A 109 3.76 7.59 -4.65
N LEU A 110 2.47 7.35 -4.85
CA LEU A 110 1.83 6.06 -5.12
C LEU A 110 1.23 5.99 -6.53
N GLY A 111 1.49 6.98 -7.39
CA GLY A 111 0.89 7.07 -8.73
C GLY A 111 -0.59 7.48 -8.75
N ILE A 112 -1.13 7.93 -7.62
CA ILE A 112 -2.53 8.37 -7.49
C ILE A 112 -2.57 9.91 -7.47
N GLN A 113 -3.47 10.51 -8.25
CA GLN A 113 -3.66 11.96 -8.18
C GLN A 113 -4.48 12.33 -6.93
N GLY A 114 -3.99 13.26 -6.12
CA GLY A 114 -4.66 13.73 -4.89
C GLY A 114 -4.07 13.14 -3.61
N ASN A 115 -4.78 13.31 -2.50
CA ASN A 115 -4.44 12.70 -1.21
C ASN A 115 -5.18 11.37 -1.06
N VAL A 116 -4.50 10.39 -0.47
CA VAL A 116 -5.03 9.06 -0.20
C VAL A 116 -4.95 8.79 1.30
N VAL A 117 -5.91 8.04 1.82
CA VAL A 117 -5.82 7.47 3.16
C VAL A 117 -5.17 6.10 3.06
N VAL A 118 -4.03 5.91 3.68
CA VAL A 118 -3.45 4.56 3.85
C VAL A 118 -3.98 4.01 5.17
N ALA A 119 -4.83 2.98 5.09
CA ALA A 119 -5.51 2.41 6.24
C ALA A 119 -4.65 1.34 6.93
N ASP A 120 -4.58 1.41 8.26
CA ASP A 120 -4.02 0.36 9.12
C ASP A 120 -5.10 -0.60 9.62
N ARG A 121 -6.33 -0.09 9.80
CA ARG A 121 -7.49 -0.89 10.20
C ARG A 121 -8.76 -0.40 9.50
N ILE A 122 -9.52 -1.34 8.97
CA ILE A 122 -10.83 -1.14 8.35
C ILE A 122 -11.80 -2.10 9.01
N GLU A 123 -12.88 -1.58 9.56
CA GLU A 123 -13.99 -2.36 10.12
C GLU A 123 -15.24 -2.08 9.29
N ASN A 124 -15.78 -3.12 8.67
CA ASN A 124 -17.03 -3.05 7.95
C ASN A 124 -18.17 -3.24 8.94
N LEU A 125 -18.86 -2.16 9.26
CA LEU A 125 -19.97 -2.14 10.21
C LEU A 125 -21.24 -2.78 9.64
N SER A 126 -21.35 -2.90 8.31
CA SER A 126 -22.47 -3.60 7.65
C SER A 126 -22.34 -5.13 7.77
N SER A 127 -21.14 -5.67 7.59
CA SER A 127 -20.89 -7.13 7.60
C SER A 127 -20.23 -7.67 8.88
N GLY A 128 -19.70 -6.78 9.73
CA GLY A 128 -18.92 -7.14 10.93
C GLY A 128 -17.47 -7.57 10.63
N LEU A 129 -17.02 -7.53 9.37
CA LEU A 129 -15.65 -7.92 9.00
C LEU A 129 -14.64 -6.88 9.46
N VAL A 130 -13.52 -7.34 10.03
CA VAL A 130 -12.41 -6.47 10.46
C VAL A 130 -11.14 -6.86 9.74
N PHE A 131 -10.57 -5.89 9.01
CA PHE A 131 -9.27 -5.98 8.36
C PHE A 131 -8.30 -5.12 9.16
N SER A 132 -7.25 -5.73 9.71
CA SER A 132 -6.22 -5.00 10.46
C SER A 132 -4.87 -5.53 10.07
N ARG A 133 -3.97 -4.62 9.73
CA ARG A 133 -2.55 -4.96 9.56
C ARG A 133 -1.89 -4.90 10.94
N LYS A 134 -1.29 -6.01 11.37
CA LYS A 134 -0.42 -6.06 12.55
C LYS A 134 0.98 -5.56 12.20
#